data_AF-A0A423K0E0-F1
#
_entry.id   AF-A0A423K0E0-F1
#
_cell.length_a   1.000
_cell.length_b   1.000
_cell.length_c   1.000
_cell.angle_alpha   90.00
_cell.angle_beta   90.00
_cell.angle_gamma   90.00
#
_symmetry.space_group_name_H-M   'P 1'
#
loop_
_entity.id
_entity.type
_entity.pdbx_description
1 polymer ?
#
loop_
_entity_poly.entity_id
_entity_poly.type
_entity_poly.pdbx_seq_one_letter_code
_entity_poly.pdbx_strand_id
1 'polypeptide(L)'
;MKDAIVQAAQLAEAKLELAAKNAKAVAQIARIQDRVDTLGYGIDAGEATEEDEAEQASLLLNLKAWKTYKFALGKVTVQPTWYAAPIWPTEPATPEIVAAPESRTADLL
;
A
#
# COMPACT_ATOMS: atom_id res chain seq x y z
N MET A 1 23.71 -19.75 24.44
CA MET A 1 23.56 -20.21 23.04
C MET A 1 22.10 -20.31 22.61
N LYS A 2 21.22 -20.97 23.39
CA LYS A 2 19.77 -21.07 23.07
C LYS A 2 19.09 -19.71 22.86
N ASP A 3 19.39 -18.74 23.70
CA ASP A 3 18.77 -17.41 23.63
C ASP A 3 19.20 -16.60 22.40
N ALA A 4 20.46 -16.76 21.97
CA ALA A 4 20.96 -16.12 20.75
C ALA A 4 20.29 -16.66 19.48
N ILE A 5 19.96 -17.96 19.46
CA ILE A 5 19.23 -18.59 18.35
C ILE A 5 17.79 -18.07 18.31
N VAL A 6 17.13 -17.97 19.46
CA VAL A 6 15.76 -17.43 19.57
C VAL A 6 15.71 -15.98 19.10
N GLN A 7 16.66 -15.16 19.55
CA GLN A 7 16.81 -13.77 19.16
C GLN A 7 17.05 -13.60 17.65
N ALA A 8 17.93 -14.42 17.06
CA ALA A 8 18.16 -14.42 15.62
C ALA A 8 16.90 -14.79 14.82
N ALA A 9 16.13 -15.78 15.28
CA ALA A 9 14.88 -16.19 14.64
C ALA A 9 13.83 -15.07 14.69
N GLN A 10 13.63 -14.46 15.85
CA GLN A 10 12.71 -13.32 16.01
C GLN A 10 13.10 -12.13 15.12
N LEU A 11 14.40 -11.81 15.02
CA LEU A 11 14.86 -10.76 14.12
C LEU A 11 14.59 -11.10 12.65
N ALA A 12 14.79 -12.35 12.24
CA ALA A 12 14.52 -12.80 10.88
C ALA A 12 13.03 -12.70 10.54
N GLU A 13 12.16 -13.12 11.45
CA GLU A 13 10.70 -13.02 11.31
C GLU A 13 10.24 -11.57 11.20
N ALA A 14 10.69 -10.70 12.11
CA ALA A 14 10.33 -9.28 12.08
C ALA A 14 10.81 -8.58 10.80
N LYS A 15 11.99 -8.96 10.27
CA LYS A 15 12.49 -8.46 8.98
C LYS A 15 11.60 -8.92 7.82
N LEU A 16 11.19 -10.18 7.82
CA LEU A 16 10.32 -10.73 6.78
C LEU A 16 8.95 -10.04 6.79
N GLU A 17 8.37 -9.82 7.98
CA GLU A 17 7.10 -9.10 8.12
C GLU A 17 7.23 -7.65 7.63
N LEU A 18 8.29 -6.93 8.02
CA LEU A 18 8.54 -5.56 7.54
C LEU A 18 8.70 -5.53 6.01
N ALA A 19 9.43 -6.50 5.43
CA ALA A 19 9.60 -6.60 3.99
C ALA A 19 8.27 -6.86 3.27
N ALA A 20 7.44 -7.76 3.79
CA ALA A 20 6.13 -8.06 3.23
C ALA A 20 5.20 -6.84 3.26
N LYS A 21 5.15 -6.12 4.39
CA LYS A 21 4.35 -4.87 4.51
C LYS A 21 4.85 -3.78 3.56
N ASN A 22 6.18 -3.64 3.40
CA ASN A 22 6.75 -2.68 2.45
C ASN A 22 6.42 -3.05 1.00
N ALA A 23 6.57 -4.33 0.62
CA ALA A 23 6.24 -4.80 -0.71
C ALA A 23 4.77 -4.54 -1.04
N LYS A 24 3.85 -4.85 -0.10
CA LYS A 24 2.43 -4.55 -0.26
C LYS A 24 2.17 -3.05 -0.43
N ALA A 25 2.77 -2.21 0.40
CA ALA A 25 2.61 -0.76 0.29
C ALA A 25 3.13 -0.22 -1.05
N VAL A 26 4.27 -0.71 -1.55
CA VAL A 26 4.80 -0.35 -2.88
C VAL A 26 3.80 -0.73 -3.98
N ALA A 27 3.30 -1.96 -3.96
CA ALA A 27 2.36 -2.44 -4.97
C ALA A 27 1.07 -1.61 -4.98
N GLN A 28 0.52 -1.31 -3.81
CA GLN A 28 -0.69 -0.46 -3.69
C GLN A 28 -0.44 0.96 -4.17
N ILE A 29 0.68 1.58 -3.78
CA ILE A 29 1.04 2.94 -4.25
C ILE A 29 1.16 2.97 -5.77
N ALA A 30 1.85 1.99 -6.37
CA ALA A 30 2.03 1.93 -7.81
C ALA A 30 0.69 1.79 -8.54
N ARG A 31 -0.15 0.83 -8.12
CA ARG A 31 -1.48 0.60 -8.67
C ARG A 31 -2.38 1.84 -8.58
N ILE A 32 -2.42 2.51 -7.43
CA ILE A 32 -3.26 3.70 -7.23
C ILE A 32 -2.71 4.89 -8.04
N GLN A 33 -1.39 5.11 -8.03
CA GLN A 33 -0.76 6.20 -8.78
C GLN A 33 -1.02 6.05 -10.28
N ASP A 34 -0.87 4.83 -10.82
CA ASP A 34 -1.13 4.53 -12.23
C ASP A 34 -2.56 4.88 -12.65
N ARG A 35 -3.57 4.52 -11.84
CA ARG A 35 -4.96 4.89 -12.10
C ARG A 35 -5.21 6.39 -11.98
N VAL A 36 -4.64 7.04 -10.95
CA VAL A 36 -4.74 8.50 -10.76
C VAL A 36 -4.17 9.24 -11.96
N ASP A 37 -3.03 8.81 -12.46
CA ASP A 37 -2.36 9.41 -13.62
C ASP A 37 -3.20 9.18 -14.89
N THR A 38 -3.72 7.96 -15.08
CA THR A 38 -4.59 7.62 -16.21
C THR A 38 -5.87 8.46 -16.25
N LEU A 39 -6.54 8.64 -15.11
CA LEU A 39 -7.69 9.53 -14.98
C LEU A 39 -7.30 10.98 -15.27
N GLY A 40 -6.12 11.40 -14.81
CA GLY A 40 -5.57 12.73 -15.07
C GLY A 40 -5.41 13.02 -16.56
N TYR A 41 -4.98 12.04 -17.35
CA TYR A 41 -4.87 12.21 -18.80
C TYR A 41 -6.23 12.49 -19.46
N GLY A 42 -7.30 11.82 -19.02
CA GLY A 42 -8.66 12.07 -19.51
C GLY A 42 -9.20 13.44 -19.09
N ILE A 43 -8.91 13.87 -17.86
CA ILE A 43 -9.29 15.20 -17.35
C ILE A 43 -8.58 16.30 -18.14
N ASP A 44 -7.27 16.17 -18.33
CA ASP A 44 -6.46 17.14 -19.08
C ASP A 44 -6.90 17.23 -20.55
N ALA A 45 -7.36 16.12 -21.13
CA ALA A 45 -7.91 16.06 -22.48
C ALA A 45 -9.35 16.60 -22.59
N GLY A 46 -10.06 16.81 -21.47
CA GLY A 46 -11.49 17.17 -21.45
C GLY A 46 -12.43 16.03 -21.83
N GLU A 47 -11.97 14.78 -21.68
CA GLU A 47 -12.72 13.55 -22.01
C GLU A 47 -13.26 12.83 -20.76
N ALA A 48 -12.82 13.22 -19.56
CA ALA A 48 -13.25 12.62 -18.31
C ALA A 48 -14.71 12.95 -17.96
N THR A 49 -15.39 11.98 -17.35
CA THR A 49 -16.73 12.13 -16.78
C THR A 49 -16.67 12.66 -15.33
N GLU A 50 -17.82 13.06 -14.77
CA GLU A 50 -17.90 13.43 -13.34
C GLU A 50 -17.52 12.24 -12.44
N GLU A 51 -17.84 11.02 -12.87
CA GLU A 51 -17.46 9.79 -12.18
C GLU A 51 -15.94 9.54 -12.19
N ASP A 52 -15.26 9.84 -13.30
CA ASP A 52 -13.80 9.75 -13.41
C ASP A 52 -13.11 10.75 -12.47
N GLU A 53 -13.61 11.99 -12.40
CA GLU A 53 -13.10 13.02 -11.48
C GLU A 53 -13.33 12.62 -10.01
N ALA A 54 -14.50 12.07 -9.69
CA ALA A 54 -14.83 11.58 -8.36
C ALA A 54 -13.94 10.38 -7.95
N GLU A 55 -13.70 9.43 -8.86
CA GLU A 55 -12.76 8.32 -8.64
C GLU A 55 -11.36 8.87 -8.37
N GLN A 56 -10.86 9.80 -9.19
CA GLN A 56 -9.52 10.36 -9.02
C GLN A 56 -9.38 11.05 -7.65
N ALA A 57 -10.35 11.87 -7.25
CA ALA A 57 -10.34 12.56 -5.97
C ALA A 57 -10.30 11.58 -4.78
N SER A 58 -11.09 10.50 -4.85
CA SER A 58 -11.07 9.43 -3.85
C SER A 58 -9.74 8.69 -3.80
N LEU A 59 -9.17 8.37 -4.97
CA LEU A 59 -7.90 7.66 -5.08
C LEU A 59 -6.71 8.50 -4.58
N LEU A 60 -6.74 9.83 -4.76
CA LEU A 60 -5.73 10.73 -4.19
C LEU A 60 -5.68 10.67 -2.65
N LEU A 61 -6.83 10.56 -1.98
CA LEU A 61 -6.89 10.37 -0.53
C LEU A 61 -6.28 9.03 -0.11
N ASN A 62 -6.60 7.96 -0.83
CA ASN A 62 -6.05 6.64 -0.60
C ASN A 62 -4.53 6.61 -0.83
N LEU A 63 -4.06 7.20 -1.92
CA LEU A 63 -2.64 7.31 -2.26
C LEU A 63 -1.86 8.01 -1.15
N LYS A 64 -2.41 9.10 -0.59
CA LYS A 64 -1.83 9.79 0.56
C LYS A 64 -1.73 8.86 1.77
N ALA A 65 -2.80 8.14 2.10
CA ALA A 65 -2.80 7.21 3.24
C ALA A 65 -1.74 6.10 3.08
N TRP A 66 -1.63 5.50 1.89
CA TRP A 66 -0.63 4.48 1.58
C TRP A 66 0.81 5.02 1.61
N LYS A 67 1.06 6.24 1.10
CA LYS A 67 2.36 6.91 1.20
C LYS A 67 2.72 7.21 2.66
N THR A 68 1.78 7.67 3.48
CA THR A 68 1.97 7.87 4.92
C THR A 68 2.27 6.57 5.66
N TYR A 69 1.55 5.49 5.36
CA TYR A 69 1.80 4.17 5.91
C TYR A 69 3.21 3.67 5.58
N LYS A 70 3.63 3.75 4.31
CA LYS A 70 4.98 3.36 3.88
C LYS A 70 6.06 4.19 4.57
N PHE A 71 5.84 5.49 4.74
CA PHE A 71 6.74 6.35 5.51
C PHE A 71 6.82 5.91 6.98
N ALA A 72 5.69 5.55 7.60
CA ALA A 72 5.67 5.05 8.97
C ALA A 72 6.39 3.70 9.14
N LEU A 73 6.26 2.78 8.18
CA LEU A 73 7.00 1.51 8.17
C LEU A 73 8.52 1.73 8.19
N GLY A 74 9.00 2.77 7.50
CA GLY A 74 10.42 3.15 7.51
C GLY A 74 10.97 3.54 8.88
N LYS A 75 10.11 3.77 9.87
CA LYS A 75 10.47 4.10 11.25
C LYS A 75 10.37 2.92 12.22
N VAL A 76 9.93 1.74 11.78
CA VAL A 76 9.73 0.58 12.67
C VAL A 76 11.05 0.08 13.25
N THR A 77 12.12 0.06 12.44
CA THR A 77 13.43 -0.47 12.85
C THR A 77 14.17 0.41 13.86
N VAL A 78 13.74 1.66 14.05
CA VAL A 78 14.31 2.58 15.05
C VAL A 78 13.52 2.60 16.36
N GLN A 79 12.46 1.79 16.48
CA GLN A 79 11.68 1.69 17.72
C GLN A 79 12.52 1.02 18.82
N PRO A 80 12.38 1.43 20.08
CA PRO A 80 13.04 0.77 21.21
C PRO A 80 12.63 -0.71 21.38
N THR A 81 11.45 -1.07 20.89
CA THR A 81 10.92 -2.44 20.95
C THR A 81 11.32 -3.29 19.75
N TRP A 82 12.04 -2.72 18.77
CA TRP A 82 12.58 -3.49 17.67
C TRP A 82 13.67 -4.44 18.18
N TYR A 83 13.68 -5.71 17.80
CA TYR A 83 12.77 -6.44 16.89
C TYR A 83 11.79 -7.34 17.67
N ALA A 84 11.83 -7.33 19.00
CA ALA A 84 11.13 -8.30 19.84
C ALA A 84 9.62 -8.01 19.97
N ALA A 85 9.20 -6.75 19.87
CA ALA A 85 7.80 -6.33 19.97
C ALA A 85 7.53 -5.06 19.13
N PRO A 86 7.72 -5.11 17.79
CA PRO A 86 7.49 -3.95 16.94
C PRO A 86 6.04 -3.46 17.02
N ILE A 87 5.87 -2.14 17.07
CA ILE A 87 4.56 -1.49 16.94
C ILE A 87 4.35 -1.17 15.46
N TRP A 88 3.47 -1.91 14.82
CA TRP A 88 3.16 -1.73 13.41
C TRP A 88 2.20 -0.54 13.22
N PRO A 89 2.43 0.33 12.22
CA PRO A 89 1.45 1.33 11.84
C PRO A 89 0.18 0.67 11.30
N THR A 90 -0.97 1.32 11.47
CA THR A 90 -2.24 0.83 10.92
C THR A 90 -2.17 0.83 9.41
N GLU A 91 -2.45 -0.32 8.81
CA GLU A 91 -2.52 -0.47 7.37
C GLU A 91 -3.78 0.23 6.80
N PRO A 92 -3.66 1.04 5.74
CA PRO A 92 -4.83 1.65 5.10
C PRO A 92 -5.72 0.61 4.42
N ALA A 93 -7.00 0.97 4.20
CA ALA A 93 -7.89 0.17 3.38
C ALA A 93 -7.36 0.08 1.93
N THR A 94 -7.52 -1.09 1.32
CA THR A 94 -7.28 -1.25 -0.12
C THR A 94 -8.43 -0.58 -0.89
N PRO A 95 -8.15 0.43 -1.72
CA PRO A 95 -9.21 1.06 -2.49
C PRO A 95 -9.69 0.15 -3.62
N GLU A 96 -10.99 0.22 -3.86
CA GLU A 96 -11.61 -0.24 -5.10
C GLU A 96 -11.18 0.68 -6.24
N ILE A 97 -10.80 0.08 -7.37
CA ILE A 97 -10.51 0.78 -8.61
C ILE A 97 -11.48 0.21 -9.63
N VAL A 98 -12.33 1.07 -10.20
CA VAL A 98 -13.48 0.65 -11.01
C VAL A 98 -13.02 -0.05 -12.29
N ALA A 99 -11.95 0.46 -12.91
CA ALA A 99 -11.39 -0.08 -14.15
C ALA A 99 -10.29 -1.14 -13.94
N ALA A 100 -10.11 -1.66 -12.73
CA ALA A 100 -9.02 -2.59 -12.46
C ALA A 100 -9.23 -3.94 -13.19
N PRO A 101 -8.21 -4.46 -13.89
CA PRO A 101 -8.34 -5.73 -14.62
C PRO A 101 -8.63 -6.90 -13.67
N GLU A 102 -8.13 -6.87 -12.43
CA GLU A 102 -8.45 -7.85 -11.40
C GLU A 102 -9.92 -7.83 -10.94
N SER A 103 -10.61 -6.68 -11.05
CA SER A 103 -12.04 -6.55 -10.75
C SER A 103 -12.92 -7.07 -11.89
N ARG A 104 -12.37 -7.26 -13.10
CA ARG A 104 -13.10 -7.80 -14.26
C ARG A 104 -13.03 -9.32 -14.27
N THR A 105 -13.74 -9.96 -13.34
CA THR A 105 -14.00 -11.40 -13.39
C THR A 105 -15.43 -11.64 -13.88
N ALA A 106 -15.57 -12.30 -15.03
CA ALA A 106 -16.80 -12.96 -15.53
C ALA A 106 -17.88 -12.14 -16.29
N ASP A 107 -17.51 -11.47 -17.40
CA ASP A 107 -18.44 -11.25 -18.54
C ASP A 107 -18.12 -12.20 -19.72
N LEU A 108 -17.68 -13.41 -19.39
CA LEU A 108 -17.54 -14.53 -20.31
C LEU A 108 -18.42 -15.69 -19.84
N LEU A 109 -19.74 -15.50 -19.92
CA LEU A 109 -20.75 -16.56 -19.92
C LEU A 109 -21.76 -16.30 -21.03
#